data_AF-A0A5J4TYW4-F1
#
_entry.id   AF-A0A5J4TYW4-F1
#
_cell.length_a   1.000
_cell.length_b   1.000
_cell.length_c   1.000
_cell.angle_alpha   90.00
_cell.angle_beta   90.00
_cell.angle_gamma   90.00
#
_symmetry.space_group_name_H-M   'P 1'
#
loop_
_entity.id
_entity.type
_entity.pdbx_description
1 polymer ?
#
loop_
_entity_poly.entity_id
_entity_poly.type
_entity_poly.pdbx_seq_one_letter_code
_entity_poly.pdbx_strand_id
1 'polypeptide(L)'
;VTKSKFDNIYGCRHSCVDGILRATDVMLAGKLACVCGYGDVGKGCAESLRGQGARVVVTEIDPICALQAYMAGYSVVRVEDVLQEAEVYVTCTGNKQIITAEHMSKMRHQAIVGNIGHFDNEIDTDGLLKWPGVVREEIKPQVDKFTFTREDGHTL
;
A
#
# COMPACT_ATOMS: atom_id res chain seq x y z
N VAL A 1 25.22 -7.41 -5.28
CA VAL A 1 24.53 -8.71 -5.13
C VAL A 1 24.09 -8.93 -3.69
N THR A 2 24.98 -8.92 -2.70
CA THR A 2 24.67 -9.20 -1.28
C THR A 2 23.78 -8.19 -0.56
N LYS A 3 23.65 -6.95 -1.07
CA LYS A 3 22.69 -5.95 -0.53
C LYS A 3 21.35 -6.05 -1.23
N SER A 4 21.27 -5.60 -2.49
CA SER A 4 20.00 -5.47 -3.21
C SER A 4 19.21 -6.78 -3.31
N LYS A 5 19.85 -7.93 -3.51
CA LYS A 5 19.16 -9.22 -3.62
C LYS A 5 18.87 -9.90 -2.28
N PHE A 6 19.25 -9.27 -1.16
CA PHE A 6 19.01 -9.81 0.17
C PHE A 6 18.25 -8.82 1.04
N ASP A 7 18.82 -7.65 1.29
CA ASP A 7 18.23 -6.60 2.12
C ASP A 7 16.88 -6.14 1.55
N ASN A 8 16.85 -5.73 0.27
CA ASN A 8 15.61 -5.21 -0.32
C ASN A 8 14.52 -6.30 -0.43
N ILE A 9 14.90 -7.56 -0.65
CA ILE A 9 13.93 -8.65 -0.81
C ILE A 9 13.54 -9.21 0.56
N TYR A 10 14.50 -9.82 1.24
CA TYR A 10 14.25 -10.58 2.48
C TYR A 10 14.10 -9.68 3.71
N GLY A 11 14.78 -8.53 3.72
CA GLY A 11 14.56 -7.51 4.76
C GLY A 11 13.12 -7.00 4.71
N CYS A 12 12.67 -6.53 3.55
CA CYS A 12 11.29 -6.08 3.37
C CYS A 12 10.27 -7.21 3.52
N ARG A 13 10.62 -8.45 3.15
CA ARG A 13 9.77 -9.61 3.42
C ARG A 13 9.54 -9.85 4.91
N HIS A 14 10.52 -9.53 5.75
CA HIS A 14 10.38 -9.62 7.19
C HIS A 14 9.63 -8.40 7.77
N SER A 15 10.05 -7.18 7.39
CA SER A 15 9.61 -5.95 8.05
C SER A 15 8.29 -5.37 7.55
N CYS A 16 7.87 -5.66 6.31
CA CYS A 16 6.63 -5.10 5.74
C CYS A 16 5.40 -5.52 6.57
N VAL A 17 5.21 -6.83 6.75
CA VAL A 17 4.11 -7.36 7.56
C VAL A 17 4.27 -7.01 9.04
N ASP A 18 5.48 -7.03 9.59
CA ASP A 18 5.72 -6.64 11.00
C ASP A 18 5.27 -5.19 11.26
N GLY A 19 5.61 -4.26 10.36
CA GLY A 19 5.16 -2.86 10.45
C GLY A 19 3.63 -2.72 10.41
N ILE A 20 2.97 -3.41 9.48
CA ILE A 20 1.50 -3.38 9.37
C ILE A 20 0.84 -3.96 10.62
N LEU A 21 1.32 -5.10 11.11
CA LEU A 21 0.76 -5.76 12.29
C LEU A 21 0.95 -4.91 13.55
N ARG A 22 2.15 -4.37 13.80
CA ARG A 22 2.37 -3.47 14.95
C ARG A 22 1.56 -2.19 14.87
N ALA A 23 1.29 -1.69 13.66
CA ALA A 23 0.51 -0.47 13.46
C ALA A 23 -0.99 -0.72 13.65
N THR A 24 -1.52 -1.82 13.15
CA THR A 24 -2.98 -1.95 12.95
C THR A 24 -3.60 -3.17 13.61
N ASP A 25 -2.80 -4.18 13.97
CA ASP A 25 -3.25 -5.47 14.52
C ASP A 25 -4.34 -6.18 13.68
N VAL A 26 -4.50 -5.80 12.41
CA VAL A 26 -5.54 -6.38 11.54
C VAL A 26 -5.13 -7.76 11.03
N MET A 27 -6.13 -8.63 10.89
CA MET A 27 -5.96 -9.91 10.21
C MET A 27 -5.66 -9.68 8.72
N LEU A 28 -4.53 -10.17 8.21
CA LEU A 28 -4.16 -10.03 6.79
C LEU A 28 -4.73 -11.15 5.90
N ALA A 29 -4.97 -12.32 6.47
CA ALA A 29 -5.49 -13.46 5.73
C ALA A 29 -6.86 -13.15 5.09
N GLY A 30 -7.01 -13.44 3.80
CA GLY A 30 -8.22 -13.17 3.02
C GLY A 30 -8.37 -11.73 2.52
N LYS A 31 -7.67 -10.76 3.12
CA LYS A 31 -7.71 -9.36 2.67
C LYS A 31 -7.08 -9.19 1.30
N LEU A 32 -7.59 -8.24 0.52
CA LEU A 32 -6.96 -7.83 -0.74
C LEU A 32 -5.89 -6.77 -0.47
N ALA A 33 -4.63 -7.09 -0.77
CA ALA A 33 -3.50 -6.20 -0.63
C ALA A 33 -2.95 -5.79 -2.00
N CYS A 34 -2.81 -4.49 -2.23
CA CYS A 34 -2.27 -3.90 -3.44
C CYS A 34 -0.82 -3.42 -3.20
N VAL A 35 0.14 -4.07 -3.84
CA VAL A 35 1.56 -3.69 -3.79
C VAL A 35 1.89 -2.87 -5.03
N CYS A 36 2.27 -1.61 -4.84
CA CYS A 36 2.60 -0.70 -5.93
C CYS A 36 4.11 -0.72 -6.21
N GLY A 37 4.50 -1.32 -7.33
CA GLY A 37 5.88 -1.62 -7.69
C GLY A 37 6.26 -3.08 -7.42
N TYR A 38 7.04 -3.67 -8.33
CA TYR A 38 7.50 -5.07 -8.28
C TYR A 38 9.01 -5.20 -8.56
N GLY A 39 9.76 -4.19 -8.13
CA GLY A 39 11.20 -4.26 -7.94
C GLY A 39 11.59 -5.22 -6.81
N ASP A 40 12.84 -5.13 -6.34
CA ASP A 40 13.33 -6.03 -5.28
C ASP A 40 12.54 -5.85 -3.95
N VAL A 41 12.16 -4.61 -3.60
CA VAL A 41 11.33 -4.32 -2.41
C VAL A 41 9.91 -4.87 -2.58
N GLY A 42 9.27 -4.60 -3.72
CA GLY A 42 7.92 -5.07 -4.01
C GLY A 42 7.78 -6.58 -4.03
N LYS A 43 8.79 -7.30 -4.54
CA LYS A 43 8.86 -8.76 -4.46
C LYS A 43 8.84 -9.26 -3.03
N GLY A 44 9.66 -8.68 -2.16
CA GLY A 44 9.68 -9.01 -0.73
C GLY A 44 8.33 -8.75 -0.05
N CYS A 45 7.70 -7.61 -0.33
CA CYS A 45 6.41 -7.24 0.24
C CYS A 45 5.29 -8.17 -0.23
N ALA A 46 5.22 -8.46 -1.53
CA ALA A 46 4.22 -9.35 -2.12
C ALA A 46 4.35 -10.78 -1.56
N GLU A 47 5.58 -11.32 -1.47
CA GLU A 47 5.83 -12.63 -0.86
C GLU A 47 5.38 -12.67 0.61
N SER A 48 5.68 -11.62 1.38
CA SER A 48 5.32 -11.54 2.80
C SER A 48 3.80 -11.55 3.00
N LEU A 49 3.09 -10.67 2.29
CA LEU A 49 1.64 -10.55 2.36
C LEU A 49 0.95 -11.85 1.91
N ARG A 50 1.40 -12.46 0.81
CA ARG A 50 0.89 -13.76 0.36
C ARG A 50 1.15 -14.86 1.38
N GLY A 51 2.32 -14.84 2.04
CA GLY A 51 2.67 -15.77 3.12
C GLY A 51 1.73 -15.68 4.32
N GLN A 52 1.12 -14.52 4.56
CA GLN A 52 0.08 -14.31 5.59
C GLN A 52 -1.33 -14.68 5.11
N GLY A 53 -1.49 -15.21 3.89
CA GLY A 53 -2.77 -15.57 3.31
C GLY A 53 -3.55 -14.40 2.70
N ALA A 54 -2.93 -13.23 2.51
CA ALA A 54 -3.56 -12.13 1.79
C ALA A 54 -3.68 -12.47 0.29
N ARG A 55 -4.74 -11.96 -0.36
CA ARG A 55 -4.84 -11.94 -1.81
C ARG A 55 -4.03 -10.75 -2.31
N VAL A 56 -2.96 -10.99 -3.06
CA VAL A 56 -2.05 -9.91 -3.47
C VAL A 56 -2.24 -9.58 -4.94
N VAL A 57 -2.40 -8.29 -5.24
CA VAL A 57 -2.34 -7.71 -6.58
C VAL A 57 -1.18 -6.72 -6.64
N VAL A 58 -0.65 -6.53 -7.84
CA VAL A 58 0.55 -5.70 -8.07
C VAL A 58 0.23 -4.61 -9.08
N THR A 59 0.83 -3.44 -8.92
CA THR A 59 0.85 -2.42 -9.99
C THR A 59 2.28 -2.26 -10.49
N GLU A 60 2.47 -2.13 -11.80
CA GLU A 60 3.79 -1.96 -12.39
C GLU A 60 3.73 -1.14 -13.68
N ILE A 61 4.79 -0.36 -13.90
CA ILE A 61 5.03 0.39 -15.13
C ILE A 61 6.05 -0.33 -16.02
N ASP A 62 6.96 -1.12 -15.44
CA ASP A 62 7.95 -1.87 -16.20
C ASP A 62 7.35 -3.21 -16.66
N PRO A 63 7.24 -3.46 -17.98
CA PRO A 63 6.65 -4.70 -18.50
C PRO A 63 7.42 -5.97 -18.08
N ILE A 64 8.72 -5.88 -17.80
CA ILE A 64 9.52 -7.02 -17.35
C ILE A 64 9.13 -7.38 -15.91
N CYS A 65 9.04 -6.40 -15.03
CA CYS A 65 8.62 -6.60 -13.64
C CYS A 65 7.16 -7.05 -13.56
N ALA A 66 6.28 -6.47 -14.39
CA ALA A 66 4.89 -6.91 -14.50
C ALA A 66 4.78 -8.38 -14.93
N LEU A 67 5.53 -8.80 -15.94
CA LEU A 67 5.56 -10.19 -16.37
C LEU A 67 6.07 -11.12 -15.26
N GLN A 68 7.09 -10.71 -14.50
CA GLN A 68 7.56 -11.46 -13.33
C GLN A 68 6.49 -11.60 -12.25
N ALA A 69 5.69 -10.56 -12.00
CA ALA A 69 4.57 -10.62 -11.05
C ALA A 69 3.53 -11.65 -11.50
N TYR A 70 3.15 -11.65 -12.78
CA TYR A 70 2.24 -12.64 -13.35
C TYR A 70 2.79 -14.07 -13.24
N MET A 71 4.07 -14.28 -13.57
CA MET A 71 4.69 -15.61 -13.46
C MET A 71 4.79 -16.09 -12.00
N ALA A 72 4.86 -15.16 -11.04
CA ALA A 72 4.79 -15.48 -9.61
C ALA A 72 3.35 -15.74 -9.13
N GLY A 73 2.33 -15.54 -9.96
CA GLY A 73 0.92 -15.78 -9.65
C GLY A 73 0.18 -14.58 -9.05
N TYR A 74 0.69 -13.36 -9.26
CA TYR A 74 0.00 -12.12 -8.90
C TYR A 74 -0.68 -11.50 -10.13
N SER A 75 -1.89 -10.99 -9.98
CA SER A 75 -2.50 -10.16 -11.02
C SER A 75 -1.85 -8.78 -11.05
N VAL A 76 -1.60 -8.26 -12.26
CA VAL A 76 -1.13 -6.89 -12.44
C VAL A 76 -2.30 -6.00 -12.84
N VAL A 77 -2.57 -4.99 -12.03
CA VAL A 77 -3.71 -4.08 -12.15
C VAL A 77 -3.23 -2.63 -12.08
N ARG A 78 -4.11 -1.68 -12.35
CA ARG A 78 -3.88 -0.28 -11.98
C ARG A 78 -4.45 -0.03 -10.59
N VAL A 79 -3.95 1.00 -9.91
CA VAL A 79 -4.42 1.34 -8.55
C VAL A 79 -5.92 1.63 -8.56
N GLU A 80 -6.40 2.31 -9.60
CA GLU A 80 -7.78 2.72 -9.81
C GLU A 80 -8.74 1.54 -9.92
N ASP A 81 -8.26 0.39 -10.39
CA ASP A 81 -9.08 -0.81 -10.60
C ASP A 81 -9.46 -1.49 -9.27
N VAL A 82 -8.76 -1.18 -8.17
CA VAL A 82 -8.92 -1.85 -6.87
C VAL A 82 -9.21 -0.91 -5.69
N LEU A 83 -9.47 0.38 -5.95
CA LEU A 83 -9.73 1.38 -4.89
C LEU A 83 -10.87 0.98 -3.94
N GLN A 84 -11.93 0.38 -4.47
CA GLN A 84 -13.13 0.02 -3.70
C GLN A 84 -13.03 -1.35 -3.00
N GLU A 85 -12.03 -2.16 -3.36
CA GLU A 85 -11.93 -3.55 -2.91
C GLU A 85 -10.73 -3.81 -2.01
N ALA A 86 -9.58 -3.20 -2.32
CA ALA A 86 -8.36 -3.43 -1.58
C ALA A 86 -8.41 -2.77 -0.20
N GLU A 87 -7.89 -3.49 0.78
CA GLU A 87 -7.92 -3.11 2.19
C GLU A 87 -6.54 -2.70 2.68
N VAL A 88 -5.47 -3.10 1.98
CA VAL A 88 -4.09 -2.75 2.31
C VAL A 88 -3.39 -2.28 1.05
N TYR A 89 -2.77 -1.12 1.10
CA TYR A 89 -1.94 -0.57 0.03
C TYR A 89 -0.52 -0.38 0.54
N VAL A 90 0.46 -0.87 -0.22
CA VAL A 90 1.88 -0.72 0.08
C VAL A 90 2.58 -0.13 -1.13
N THR A 91 3.12 1.09 -1.02
CA THR A 91 3.92 1.71 -2.08
C THR A 91 5.41 1.39 -1.91
N CYS A 92 6.05 0.96 -2.99
CA CYS A 92 7.46 0.53 -3.00
C CYS A 92 8.15 0.81 -4.34
N THR A 93 7.79 1.91 -4.98
CA THR A 93 8.23 2.27 -6.33
C THR A 93 9.54 3.06 -6.34
N GLY A 94 9.85 3.77 -5.26
CA GLY A 94 10.92 4.78 -5.23
C GLY A 94 10.62 6.00 -6.12
N ASN A 95 9.36 6.20 -6.51
CA ASN A 95 8.89 7.31 -7.34
C ASN A 95 8.01 8.25 -6.48
N LYS A 96 7.13 9.04 -7.09
CA LYS A 96 6.26 9.99 -6.39
C LYS A 96 4.83 9.92 -6.92
N GLN A 97 3.87 10.36 -6.10
CA GLN A 97 2.45 10.48 -6.47
C GLN A 97 1.84 9.16 -6.95
N ILE A 98 2.18 8.05 -6.28
CA ILE A 98 1.62 6.74 -6.57
C ILE A 98 0.19 6.63 -6.03
N ILE A 99 0.01 7.08 -4.79
CA ILE A 99 -1.30 7.17 -4.15
C ILE A 99 -1.57 8.65 -3.86
N THR A 100 -2.52 9.23 -4.59
CA THR A 100 -2.91 10.63 -4.45
C THR A 100 -4.02 10.79 -3.41
N ALA A 101 -4.27 12.02 -2.95
CA ALA A 101 -5.42 12.29 -2.09
C ALA A 101 -6.76 11.92 -2.76
N GLU A 102 -6.85 12.07 -4.08
CA GLU A 102 -8.01 11.61 -4.86
C GLU A 102 -8.18 10.09 -4.81
N HIS A 103 -7.09 9.32 -4.93
CA HIS A 103 -7.14 7.86 -4.75
C HIS A 103 -7.66 7.50 -3.36
N MET A 104 -7.11 8.13 -2.31
CA MET A 104 -7.50 7.86 -0.92
C MET A 104 -8.97 8.20 -0.64
N SER A 105 -9.51 9.27 -1.24
CA SER A 105 -10.93 9.64 -1.10
C SER A 105 -11.90 8.59 -1.67
N LYS A 106 -11.40 7.72 -2.57
CA LYS A 106 -12.14 6.65 -3.23
C LYS A 106 -11.76 5.28 -2.67
N MET A 107 -10.97 5.21 -1.60
CA MET A 107 -10.65 3.93 -0.99
C MET A 107 -11.82 3.39 -0.18
N ARG A 108 -11.84 2.07 0.00
CA ARG A 108 -12.77 1.41 0.91
C ARG A 108 -12.63 1.95 2.34
N HIS A 109 -13.74 1.99 3.08
CA HIS A 109 -13.74 2.29 4.51
C HIS A 109 -12.68 1.47 5.26
N GLN A 110 -11.88 2.13 6.10
CA GLN A 110 -10.77 1.53 6.86
C GLN A 110 -9.67 0.86 6.02
N ALA A 111 -9.49 1.28 4.76
CA ALA A 111 -8.29 0.91 4.02
C ALA A 111 -7.02 1.41 4.72
N ILE A 112 -5.99 0.56 4.75
CA ILE A 112 -4.67 0.87 5.30
C ILE A 112 -3.76 1.26 4.15
N VAL A 113 -3.10 2.40 4.27
CA VAL A 113 -2.14 2.88 3.27
C VAL A 113 -0.79 3.05 3.94
N GLY A 114 0.24 2.41 3.41
CA GLY A 114 1.60 2.48 3.92
C GLY A 114 2.62 2.62 2.79
N ASN A 115 3.75 3.24 3.12
CA ASN A 115 4.89 3.38 2.22
C ASN A 115 6.10 2.68 2.81
N ILE A 116 6.79 1.88 1.99
CA ILE A 116 8.07 1.25 2.33
C ILE A 116 9.20 1.70 1.39
N GLY A 117 8.93 2.71 0.55
CA GLY A 117 9.92 3.45 -0.21
C GLY A 117 10.82 4.32 0.68
N HIS A 118 11.81 4.96 0.06
CA HIS A 118 12.77 5.79 0.80
C HIS A 118 12.22 7.15 1.22
N PHE A 119 11.38 7.76 0.39
CA PHE A 119 10.74 9.05 0.63
C PHE A 119 9.23 8.88 0.81
N ASP A 120 8.63 9.77 1.59
CA ASP A 120 7.21 9.84 1.89
C ASP A 120 6.33 10.24 0.69
N ASN A 121 6.93 10.90 -0.30
CA ASN A 121 6.24 11.44 -1.49
C ASN A 121 5.67 10.40 -2.47
N GLU A 122 5.81 9.10 -2.21
CA GLU A 122 5.02 8.07 -2.90
C GLU A 122 3.53 8.21 -2.59
N ILE A 123 3.19 8.70 -1.39
CA ILE A 123 1.84 9.01 -0.95
C ILE A 123 1.68 10.53 -0.84
N ASP A 124 0.60 11.07 -1.39
CA ASP A 124 0.27 12.49 -1.30
C ASP A 124 -0.34 12.86 0.06
N THR A 125 0.50 12.85 1.11
CA THR A 125 0.12 13.23 2.48
C THR A 125 -0.17 14.72 2.60
N ASP A 126 0.59 15.56 1.91
CA ASP A 126 0.38 17.02 1.86
C ASP A 126 -0.97 17.38 1.23
N GLY A 127 -1.33 16.72 0.11
CA GLY A 127 -2.62 16.87 -0.52
C GLY A 127 -3.76 16.39 0.38
N LEU A 128 -3.54 15.29 1.11
CA LEU A 128 -4.51 14.76 2.07
C LEU A 128 -4.80 15.74 3.22
N LEU A 129 -3.76 16.35 3.79
CA LEU A 129 -3.90 17.33 4.87
C LEU A 129 -4.59 18.63 4.42
N LYS A 130 -4.49 18.97 3.13
CA LYS A 130 -5.15 20.14 2.53
C LYS A 130 -6.53 19.81 1.95
N TRP A 131 -6.93 18.54 1.97
CA TRP A 131 -8.17 18.10 1.34
C TRP A 131 -9.38 18.68 2.09
N PRO A 132 -10.35 19.31 1.40
CA PRO A 132 -11.52 19.89 2.04
C PRO A 132 -12.31 18.86 2.86
N GLY A 133 -12.54 19.15 4.14
CA GLY A 133 -13.34 18.29 5.01
C GLY A 133 -12.66 17.02 5.50
N VAL A 134 -11.35 16.84 5.27
CA VAL A 134 -10.60 15.74 5.89
C VAL A 134 -10.32 16.06 7.36
N VAL A 135 -10.63 15.09 8.22
CA VAL A 135 -10.30 15.12 9.65
C VAL A 135 -9.21 14.09 9.92
N ARG A 136 -8.10 14.54 10.52
CA ARG A 136 -7.01 13.68 10.99
C ARG A 136 -7.18 13.42 12.49
N GLU A 137 -7.13 12.15 12.86
CA GLU A 137 -7.12 11.68 14.25
C GLU A 137 -5.90 10.78 14.46
N GLU A 138 -5.01 11.15 15.37
CA GLU A 138 -3.89 10.30 15.75
C GLU A 138 -4.40 9.18 16.67
N ILE A 139 -4.28 7.92 16.25
CA ILE A 139 -4.70 6.75 17.04
C ILE A 139 -3.59 6.36 18.03
N LYS A 140 -2.35 6.37 17.54
CA LYS A 140 -1.12 6.15 18.31
C LYS A 140 0.07 6.71 17.51
N PRO A 141 1.28 6.78 18.09
CA PRO A 141 2.45 7.22 17.35
C PRO A 141 2.57 6.47 16.00
N GLN A 142 2.81 7.25 14.93
CA GLN A 142 2.93 6.77 13.55
C GLN A 142 1.68 6.11 12.94
N VAL A 143 0.51 6.23 13.59
CA VAL A 143 -0.77 5.72 13.06
C VAL A 143 -1.84 6.80 13.15
N ASP A 144 -2.15 7.36 11.99
CA ASP A 144 -3.19 8.38 11.83
C ASP A 144 -4.39 7.80 11.08
N LYS A 145 -5.59 8.15 11.53
CA LYS A 145 -6.85 7.89 10.82
C LYS A 145 -7.29 9.17 10.14
N PHE A 146 -7.52 9.09 8.84
CA PHE A 146 -8.09 10.17 8.04
C PHE A 146 -9.52 9.85 7.70
N THR A 147 -10.44 10.77 8.02
CA THR A 147 -11.86 10.64 7.70
C THR A 147 -12.22 11.65 6.62
N PHE A 148 -12.69 11.18 5.47
CA PHE A 148 -13.22 12.03 4.41
C PHE A 148 -14.68 12.34 4.71
N THR A 149 -14.99 13.60 4.98
CA THR A 149 -16.38 14.04 5.16
C THR A 149 -16.95 14.45 3.81
N ARG A 150 -18.09 13.86 3.41
CA ARG A 150 -18.83 14.34 2.24
C ARG A 150 -19.65 15.58 2.59
N GLU A 151 -20.05 16.35 1.57
CA GLU A 151 -20.92 17.53 1.71
C GLU A 151 -22.30 17.20 2.33
N ASP A 152 -22.72 15.93 2.33
CA ASP A 152 -23.96 15.41 2.93
C ASP A 152 -23.82 14.99 4.41
N GLY A 153 -22.63 15.11 4.99
CA GLY A 153 -22.35 14.75 6.39
C GLY A 153 -22.14 13.25 6.63
N HIS A 154 -22.14 12.42 5.58
CA HIS A 154 -21.81 11.01 5.69
C HIS A 154 -20.29 10.78 5.58
N THR A 155 -19.75 10.02 6.52
CA THR A 155 -18.34 9.60 6.56
C THR A 155 -18.13 8.35 5.73
N LEU A 156 -17.13 8.35 4.85
CA LEU A 156 -16.64 7.14 4.19
C LEU A 156 -15.64 6.37 5.06
#